data_AF-D2VMA0-F1
#
_entry.id   AF-D2VMA0-F1
#
_cell.length_a   1.000
_cell.length_b   1.000
_cell.length_c   1.000
_cell.angle_alpha   90.00
_cell.angle_beta   90.00
_cell.angle_gamma   90.00
#
_symmetry.space_group_name_H-M   'P 1'
#
loop_
_entity.id
_entity.type
_entity.pdbx_description
1 polymer ?
#
loop_
_entity_poly.entity_id
_entity_poly.type
_entity_poly.pdbx_seq_one_letter_code
_entity_poly.pdbx_strand_id
1 'polypeptide(L)'
;MGINPSRPSTNTTNNDLNTFNQADEDSGKKVVIQKLQTLYGDKLQGESLDKFATILSDKNRLKEIYLHTNFEKAKELQRSIKDLKMIKPTGIQRATMKYSSQASASPIGGSELSVEGNASASASSSRPRRSSGANGENDHEFDDDDEDDTSELTDSGLPFQNPYTELDNNKIRIKLIVAETSKNSLEKNLKKMISPFVDMEKRKAPFGFFHIALSVGCWKIEWNNSSLCIPRTVTGNYALVCADIESIASLDELDFVRDKLAETIVKWNTGVFYKQQKGEPEGGTGNCQQFIDEILQNLGLSDSLNSFPLPLANYVKTLREDGCGEMEFELDDAFKQKFFSENNETSKYLKKKSVLFKTHKELDLFAKGLFEVDPDFQINHRYEYYLLKAYDRAFWMRHLKPADERTTDKEKYEPLEEEDGTLGCIFGDPTVNSFLAFNLGKKKH
;
A
#
# COMPACT_ATOMS: atom_id res chain seq x y z
N MET A 1 4.07 16.61 18.23
CA MET A 1 4.57 16.01 19.48
C MET A 1 5.95 15.50 19.14
N GLY A 2 7.01 16.11 19.68
CA GLY A 2 8.38 15.65 19.40
C GLY A 2 8.56 14.25 19.97
N ILE A 3 9.29 13.39 19.25
CA ILE A 3 9.76 12.10 19.77
C ILE A 3 10.58 12.44 21.01
N ASN A 4 10.01 12.22 22.20
CA ASN A 4 10.74 12.38 23.44
C ASN A 4 11.49 11.07 23.64
N PRO A 5 12.83 11.02 23.57
CA PRO A 5 13.58 9.80 23.80
C PRO A 5 13.58 9.51 25.32
N SER A 6 12.42 9.14 25.87
CA SER A 6 12.36 8.52 27.19
C SER A 6 13.06 7.17 27.08
N ARG A 7 14.30 7.13 27.59
CA ARG A 7 15.03 5.88 27.83
C ARG A 7 14.09 4.89 28.52
N PRO A 8 13.84 3.70 27.96
CA PRO A 8 13.06 2.69 28.66
C PRO A 8 13.78 2.33 29.96
N SER A 9 13.00 2.26 31.03
CA SER A 9 13.39 1.75 32.35
C SER A 9 14.05 0.38 32.19
N THR A 10 15.38 0.35 32.26
CA THR A 10 16.18 -0.88 32.29
C THR A 10 16.03 -1.53 33.66
N ASN A 11 15.01 -2.35 33.85
CA ASN A 11 15.03 -3.38 34.87
C ASN A 11 14.15 -4.55 34.40
N THR A 12 14.74 -5.75 34.41
CA THR A 12 14.14 -7.08 34.18
C THR A 12 13.88 -7.52 32.71
N THR A 13 14.94 -7.77 31.92
CA THR A 13 14.96 -8.76 30.78
C THR A 13 16.37 -9.08 30.21
N ASN A 14 17.47 -8.81 30.91
CA ASN A 14 18.83 -8.93 30.34
C ASN A 14 19.44 -10.35 30.29
N ASN A 15 18.72 -11.41 30.66
CA ASN A 15 19.30 -12.77 30.72
C ASN A 15 18.94 -13.71 29.56
N ASP A 16 17.96 -13.39 28.71
CA ASP A 16 17.60 -14.27 27.58
C ASP A 16 18.18 -13.85 26.22
N LEU A 17 18.71 -12.62 26.09
CA LEU A 17 19.33 -12.15 24.85
C LEU A 17 20.80 -12.58 24.69
N ASN A 18 21.52 -12.80 25.78
CA ASN A 18 22.94 -13.14 25.70
C ASN A 18 23.19 -14.61 25.33
N THR A 19 22.22 -15.49 25.57
CA THR A 19 22.33 -16.92 25.21
C THR A 19 22.06 -17.18 23.71
N PHE A 20 21.53 -16.19 22.98
CA PHE A 20 21.38 -16.23 21.52
C PHE A 20 22.54 -15.58 20.75
N ASN A 21 23.37 -14.76 21.41
CA ASN A 21 24.42 -13.96 20.75
C ASN A 21 25.73 -14.71 20.46
N GLN A 22 25.80 -16.01 20.74
CA GLN A 22 26.89 -16.88 20.28
C GLN A 22 26.39 -18.11 19.51
N ALA A 23 25.14 -18.07 19.02
CA ALA A 23 24.80 -18.91 17.88
C ALA A 23 25.72 -18.47 16.74
N ASP A 24 26.65 -19.36 16.36
CA ASP A 24 27.65 -19.23 15.30
C ASP A 24 27.14 -18.26 14.21
N GLU A 25 27.79 -17.12 13.94
CA GLU A 25 27.32 -16.15 12.92
C GLU A 25 27.05 -16.85 11.57
N ASP A 26 27.80 -17.92 11.31
CA ASP A 26 27.62 -18.84 10.20
C ASP A 26 26.25 -19.52 10.17
N SER A 27 25.62 -19.77 11.32
CA SER A 27 24.28 -20.36 11.43
C SER A 27 23.20 -19.45 10.86
N GLY A 28 23.23 -18.15 11.17
CA GLY A 28 22.27 -17.17 10.66
C GLY A 28 22.40 -16.99 9.15
N LYS A 29 23.64 -16.90 8.64
CA LYS A 29 23.92 -16.82 7.20
C LYS A 29 23.40 -18.06 6.46
N LYS A 30 23.60 -19.27 7.00
CA LYS A 30 23.08 -20.52 6.41
C LYS A 30 21.55 -20.53 6.28
N VAL A 31 20.83 -20.05 7.29
CA VAL A 31 19.36 -19.90 7.21
C VAL A 31 18.96 -18.95 6.09
N VAL A 32 19.64 -17.81 5.96
CA VAL A 32 19.37 -16.84 4.89
C VAL A 32 19.68 -17.43 3.51
N ILE A 33 20.77 -18.19 3.35
CA ILE A 33 21.09 -18.92 2.11
C ILE A 33 19.93 -19.84 1.71
N GLN A 34 19.42 -20.64 2.65
CA GLN A 34 18.30 -21.56 2.39
C GLN A 34 17.03 -20.81 1.94
N LYS A 35 16.71 -19.69 2.59
CA LYS A 35 15.57 -18.85 2.21
C LYS A 35 15.75 -18.20 0.84
N LEU A 36 16.95 -17.72 0.54
CA LEU A 36 17.30 -17.14 -0.78
C LEU A 36 17.22 -18.18 -1.90
N GLN A 37 17.72 -19.40 -1.67
CA GLN A 37 17.59 -20.52 -2.61
C GLN A 37 16.12 -20.91 -2.80
N THR A 38 15.32 -20.90 -1.74
CA THR A 38 13.86 -21.13 -1.86
C THR A 38 13.18 -20.06 -2.73
N LEU A 39 13.58 -18.80 -2.58
CA LEU A 39 13.01 -17.67 -3.31
C LEU A 39 13.45 -17.59 -4.78
N TYR A 40 14.73 -17.84 -5.06
CA TYR A 40 15.34 -17.62 -6.37
C TYR A 40 15.67 -18.90 -7.14
N GLY A 41 15.66 -20.05 -6.48
CA GLY A 41 16.10 -21.33 -7.05
C GLY A 41 17.53 -21.24 -7.59
N ASP A 42 17.76 -21.87 -8.73
CA ASP A 42 19.09 -21.93 -9.37
C ASP A 42 19.59 -20.62 -9.96
N LYS A 43 18.77 -19.56 -9.96
CA LYS A 43 19.17 -18.25 -10.49
C LYS A 43 20.16 -17.52 -9.60
N LEU A 44 20.22 -17.88 -8.32
CA LEU A 44 21.09 -17.26 -7.35
C LEU A 44 21.96 -18.33 -6.72
N GLN A 45 23.20 -18.45 -7.19
CA GLN A 45 24.17 -19.44 -6.75
C GLN A 45 25.56 -18.81 -6.57
N GLY A 46 26.49 -19.58 -6.02
CA GLY A 46 27.90 -19.22 -5.88
C GLY A 46 28.13 -17.94 -5.07
N GLU A 47 29.07 -17.12 -5.53
CA GLU A 47 29.47 -15.88 -4.86
C GLU A 47 28.32 -14.87 -4.69
N SER A 48 27.40 -14.81 -5.65
CA SER A 48 26.25 -13.90 -5.54
C SER A 48 25.33 -14.31 -4.40
N LEU A 49 24.98 -15.60 -4.28
CA LEU A 49 24.16 -16.12 -3.18
C LEU A 49 24.82 -15.84 -1.82
N ASP A 50 26.13 -16.12 -1.73
CA ASP A 50 26.91 -15.88 -0.51
C ASP A 50 26.91 -14.40 -0.11
N LYS A 51 27.14 -13.51 -1.08
CA LYS A 51 27.11 -12.05 -0.88
C LYS A 51 25.76 -11.56 -0.39
N PHE A 52 24.65 -11.98 -1.02
CA PHE A 52 23.31 -11.59 -0.56
C PHE A 52 23.03 -12.12 0.84
N ALA A 53 23.42 -13.36 1.13
CA ALA A 53 23.22 -13.94 2.44
C ALA A 53 23.98 -13.16 3.51
N THR A 54 25.25 -12.86 3.29
CA THR A 54 26.05 -12.02 4.20
C THR A 54 25.43 -10.64 4.43
N ILE A 55 24.91 -9.99 3.38
CA ILE A 55 24.28 -8.67 3.54
C ILE A 55 23.00 -8.76 4.38
N LEU A 56 22.18 -9.77 4.15
CA LEU A 56 20.88 -9.92 4.80
C LEU A 56 20.95 -10.54 6.20
N SER A 57 22.08 -11.16 6.56
CA SER A 57 22.34 -11.72 7.89
C SER A 57 23.18 -10.82 8.80
N ASP A 58 23.77 -9.73 8.28
CA ASP A 58 24.61 -8.81 9.07
C ASP A 58 24.01 -7.40 9.12
N LYS A 59 23.87 -6.86 10.33
CA LYS A 59 23.25 -5.54 10.58
C LYS A 59 24.03 -4.42 9.88
N ASN A 60 25.35 -4.44 9.93
CA ASN A 60 26.18 -3.35 9.41
C ASN A 60 26.21 -3.36 7.89
N ARG A 61 26.32 -4.53 7.27
CA ARG A 61 26.24 -4.72 5.82
C ARG A 61 24.86 -4.38 5.27
N LEU A 62 23.79 -4.75 5.97
CA LEU A 62 22.43 -4.36 5.59
C LEU A 62 22.28 -2.83 5.58
N LYS A 63 22.80 -2.14 6.58
CA LYS A 63 22.81 -0.66 6.63
C LYS A 63 23.63 -0.05 5.51
N GLU A 64 24.82 -0.58 5.27
CA GLU A 64 25.74 -0.09 4.23
C GLU A 64 25.14 -0.21 2.83
N ILE A 65 24.45 -1.32 2.54
CA ILE A 65 23.99 -1.63 1.18
C ILE A 65 22.53 -1.21 0.95
N TYR A 66 21.61 -1.50 1.88
CA TYR A 66 20.18 -1.32 1.65
C TYR A 66 19.57 -0.12 2.37
N LEU A 67 20.07 0.20 3.56
CA LEU A 67 19.53 1.27 4.41
C LEU A 67 20.47 2.47 4.51
N HIS A 68 21.27 2.72 3.48
CA HIS A 68 22.22 3.82 3.55
C HIS A 68 21.49 5.17 3.41
N THR A 69 22.02 6.20 4.06
CA THR A 69 21.40 7.54 4.12
C THR A 69 21.82 8.45 2.96
N ASN A 70 22.84 8.06 2.18
CA ASN A 70 23.17 8.76 0.95
C ASN A 70 22.15 8.39 -0.14
N PHE A 71 21.04 9.12 -0.19
CA PHE A 71 19.93 8.84 -1.09
C PHE A 71 20.34 8.83 -2.58
N GLU A 72 21.41 9.53 -2.98
CA GLU A 72 21.97 9.44 -4.33
C GLU A 72 22.67 8.10 -4.58
N LYS A 73 23.41 7.56 -3.60
CA LYS A 73 23.99 6.21 -3.69
C LYS A 73 22.92 5.10 -3.74
N ALA A 74 21.73 5.33 -3.17
CA ALA A 74 20.60 4.37 -3.24
C ALA A 74 20.11 4.31 -4.67
N LYS A 75 19.99 5.49 -5.29
CA LYS A 75 19.62 5.60 -6.69
C LYS A 75 20.62 4.86 -7.57
N GLU A 76 21.93 4.94 -7.28
CA GLU A 76 22.97 4.25 -8.04
C GLU A 76 22.94 2.72 -7.88
N LEU A 77 22.89 2.20 -6.65
CA LEU A 77 22.80 0.76 -6.39
C LEU A 77 21.51 0.15 -6.95
N GLN A 78 20.41 0.89 -6.92
CA GLN A 78 19.16 0.43 -7.49
C GLN A 78 19.23 0.35 -9.02
N ARG A 79 19.93 1.29 -9.68
CA ARG A 79 20.21 1.22 -11.13
C ARG A 79 21.02 -0.03 -11.43
N SER A 80 22.09 -0.32 -10.67
CA SER A 80 22.89 -1.52 -10.88
C SER A 80 22.10 -2.82 -10.66
N ILE A 81 21.16 -2.86 -9.70
CA ILE A 81 20.26 -4.02 -9.51
C ILE A 81 19.24 -4.15 -10.67
N LYS A 82 18.72 -3.03 -11.20
CA LYS A 82 17.86 -3.05 -12.39
C LYS A 82 18.61 -3.50 -13.64
N ASP A 83 19.88 -3.13 -13.77
CA ASP A 83 20.73 -3.55 -14.88
C ASP A 83 21.04 -5.06 -14.79
N LEU A 84 21.18 -5.61 -13.57
CA LEU A 84 21.21 -7.07 -13.34
C LEU A 84 19.89 -7.77 -13.70
N LYS A 85 18.75 -7.07 -13.66
CA LYS A 85 17.44 -7.56 -14.11
C LYS A 85 17.21 -7.46 -15.63
N MET A 86 18.16 -6.90 -16.40
CA MET A 86 18.14 -7.01 -17.86
C MET A 86 18.38 -8.44 -18.36
N ILE A 87 18.73 -9.38 -17.47
CA ILE A 87 18.53 -10.81 -17.67
C ILE A 87 17.01 -11.08 -17.60
N LYS A 88 16.34 -10.97 -18.76
CA LYS A 88 14.88 -11.09 -18.88
C LYS A 88 14.37 -12.40 -18.26
N PRO A 89 13.36 -12.35 -17.37
CA PRO A 89 12.69 -13.55 -16.90
C PRO A 89 11.96 -14.24 -18.06
N THR A 90 12.14 -15.55 -18.24
CA THR A 90 11.38 -16.34 -19.22
C THR A 90 9.89 -16.38 -18.85
N GLY A 91 9.01 -16.67 -19.82
CA GLY A 91 7.55 -16.59 -19.66
C GLY A 91 6.97 -17.33 -18.44
N ILE A 92 7.62 -18.41 -18.01
CA ILE A 92 7.27 -19.22 -16.82
C ILE A 92 7.50 -18.43 -15.50
N GLN A 93 8.35 -17.40 -15.51
CA GLN A 93 8.80 -16.67 -14.32
C GLN A 93 7.97 -15.41 -14.03
N ARG A 94 7.27 -14.86 -15.03
CA ARG A 94 6.18 -13.91 -14.78
C ARG A 94 5.07 -14.54 -13.97
N ALA A 95 4.89 -15.86 -14.07
CA ALA A 95 4.00 -16.58 -13.19
C ALA A 95 4.58 -16.60 -11.78
N THR A 96 5.79 -17.11 -11.53
CA THR A 96 6.30 -17.32 -10.15
C THR A 96 6.59 -16.04 -9.33
N MET A 97 7.00 -14.92 -9.92
CA MET A 97 7.06 -13.63 -9.19
C MET A 97 5.68 -12.98 -9.01
N LYS A 98 4.72 -13.24 -9.92
CA LYS A 98 3.31 -13.00 -9.62
C LYS A 98 2.81 -13.95 -8.52
N TYR A 99 3.41 -15.13 -8.34
CA TYR A 99 3.09 -16.11 -7.29
C TYR A 99 3.78 -15.87 -5.94
N SER A 100 4.87 -15.11 -5.82
CA SER A 100 5.38 -14.70 -4.49
C SER A 100 4.34 -13.84 -3.74
N SER A 101 3.49 -13.10 -4.49
CA SER A 101 2.26 -12.49 -3.96
C SER A 101 1.02 -13.42 -3.93
N GLN A 102 1.08 -14.65 -4.48
CA GLN A 102 -0.04 -15.62 -4.51
C GLN A 102 0.20 -16.92 -3.71
N ALA A 103 1.35 -17.13 -3.04
CA ALA A 103 1.59 -18.35 -2.24
C ALA A 103 0.89 -18.30 -0.86
N SER A 104 -0.36 -17.84 -0.85
CA SER A 104 -1.32 -17.91 0.25
C SER A 104 -2.45 -18.92 -0.02
N ALA A 105 -2.26 -19.81 -1.01
CA ALA A 105 -3.14 -20.92 -1.31
C ALA A 105 -2.31 -22.17 -1.67
N SER A 106 -1.78 -22.85 -0.65
CA SER A 106 -1.47 -24.28 -0.82
C SER A 106 -2.78 -25.05 -0.84
N PRO A 107 -2.95 -26.07 -1.69
CA PRO A 107 -4.12 -26.94 -1.64
C PRO A 107 -4.06 -27.74 -0.34
N ILE A 108 -5.10 -27.60 0.49
CA ILE A 108 -5.34 -28.50 1.61
C ILE A 108 -5.56 -29.89 1.01
N GLY A 109 -4.63 -30.80 1.28
CA GLY A 109 -4.81 -32.21 1.01
C GLY A 109 -5.97 -32.75 1.85
N GLY A 110 -6.84 -33.53 1.21
CA GLY A 110 -7.94 -34.19 1.90
C GLY A 110 -8.83 -35.00 0.96
N SER A 111 -8.63 -36.32 1.02
CA SER A 111 -9.61 -37.40 0.79
C SER A 111 -10.24 -37.52 -0.60
N GLU A 112 -9.85 -38.59 -1.29
CA GLU A 112 -10.75 -39.32 -2.18
C GLU A 112 -12.06 -39.61 -1.46
N LEU A 113 -13.18 -39.21 -2.08
CA LEU A 113 -14.50 -39.75 -1.81
C LEU A 113 -15.23 -39.76 -3.15
N SER A 114 -15.15 -40.91 -3.80
CA SER A 114 -15.94 -41.29 -4.96
C SER A 114 -17.42 -41.30 -4.58
N VAL A 115 -18.22 -40.44 -5.21
CA VAL A 115 -19.68 -40.58 -5.25
C VAL A 115 -20.09 -40.51 -6.71
N GLU A 116 -20.49 -41.68 -7.22
CA GLU A 116 -21.27 -41.85 -8.43
C GLU A 116 -22.65 -41.19 -8.25
N GLY A 117 -23.21 -40.60 -9.31
CA GLY A 117 -24.64 -40.28 -9.29
C GLY A 117 -25.14 -39.23 -10.27
N ASN A 118 -25.57 -39.73 -11.43
CA ASN A 118 -26.72 -39.29 -12.22
C ASN A 118 -26.71 -37.97 -13.00
N ALA A 119 -26.69 -38.16 -14.32
CA ALA A 119 -27.25 -37.29 -15.32
C ALA A 119 -28.76 -37.08 -15.14
N SER A 120 -29.23 -35.86 -15.41
CA SER A 120 -30.59 -35.60 -15.90
C SER A 120 -30.63 -34.27 -16.64
N ALA A 121 -31.19 -34.33 -17.84
CA ALA A 121 -31.37 -33.24 -18.78
C ALA A 121 -32.63 -32.40 -18.48
N SER A 122 -32.60 -31.11 -18.81
CA SER A 122 -33.75 -30.29 -19.23
C SER A 122 -33.16 -28.93 -19.70
N ALA A 123 -33.27 -28.52 -20.97
CA ALA A 123 -34.42 -28.17 -21.80
C ALA A 123 -35.04 -26.79 -21.49
N SER A 124 -34.88 -25.88 -22.46
CA SER A 124 -35.81 -24.84 -22.94
C SER A 124 -36.16 -23.61 -22.09
N SER A 125 -35.83 -22.43 -22.61
CA SER A 125 -36.77 -21.35 -23.04
C SER A 125 -35.95 -20.10 -23.43
N SER A 126 -35.85 -19.67 -24.70
CA SER A 126 -36.81 -18.98 -25.58
C SER A 126 -37.18 -17.53 -25.20
N ARG A 127 -36.50 -16.59 -25.90
CA ARG A 127 -36.97 -15.30 -26.47
C ARG A 127 -37.26 -14.09 -25.53
N PRO A 128 -37.34 -12.83 -26.05
CA PRO A 128 -37.06 -12.34 -27.41
C PRO A 128 -36.16 -11.08 -27.52
N ARG A 129 -35.71 -10.86 -28.76
CA ARG A 129 -35.24 -9.62 -29.37
C ARG A 129 -36.19 -8.44 -29.15
N ARG A 130 -35.64 -7.23 -29.00
CA ARG A 130 -36.29 -5.99 -29.42
C ARG A 130 -35.32 -5.12 -30.20
N SER A 131 -35.81 -4.61 -31.32
CA SER A 131 -35.13 -3.89 -32.37
C SER A 131 -35.43 -2.39 -32.30
N SER A 132 -34.46 -1.59 -32.76
CA SER A 132 -34.59 -0.37 -33.59
C SER A 132 -35.57 0.74 -33.18
N GLY A 133 -35.03 1.95 -33.02
CA GLY A 133 -35.72 3.23 -33.21
C GLY A 133 -34.70 4.35 -33.41
N ALA A 134 -34.70 4.93 -34.60
CA ALA A 134 -33.82 6.01 -35.05
C ALA A 134 -34.57 7.36 -35.04
N ASN A 135 -33.78 8.43 -35.22
CA ASN A 135 -34.12 9.78 -35.68
C ASN A 135 -34.61 10.82 -34.66
N GLY A 136 -34.02 12.01 -34.78
CA GLY A 136 -34.42 13.26 -34.14
C GLY A 136 -33.33 14.32 -34.22
N GLU A 137 -33.05 14.79 -35.44
CA GLU A 137 -32.37 16.06 -35.71
C GLU A 137 -33.14 17.22 -35.07
N ASN A 138 -32.43 18.23 -34.57
CA ASN A 138 -32.92 19.60 -34.47
C ASN A 138 -31.72 20.54 -34.45
N ASP A 139 -31.55 21.20 -35.60
CA ASP A 139 -30.78 22.41 -35.78
C ASP A 139 -31.42 23.56 -34.99
N HIS A 140 -30.61 24.36 -34.31
CA HIS A 140 -30.99 25.72 -33.96
C HIS A 140 -29.75 26.61 -34.02
N GLU A 141 -29.63 27.30 -35.15
CA GLU A 141 -28.84 28.53 -35.31
C GLU A 141 -29.47 29.63 -34.45
N PHE A 142 -28.62 30.33 -33.70
CA PHE A 142 -28.84 31.71 -33.25
C PHE A 142 -27.48 32.40 -33.25
N ASP A 143 -27.27 33.19 -34.31
CA ASP A 143 -26.42 34.37 -34.26
C ASP A 143 -27.10 35.39 -33.33
N ASP A 144 -26.33 36.04 -32.47
CA ASP A 144 -26.41 37.48 -32.30
C ASP A 144 -25.19 37.96 -31.49
N ASP A 145 -24.57 38.98 -32.06
CA ASP A 145 -23.46 39.78 -31.58
C ASP A 145 -23.76 40.40 -30.20
N ASP A 146 -22.73 40.51 -29.36
CA ASP A 146 -22.52 41.72 -28.56
C ASP A 146 -21.06 41.78 -28.08
N GLU A 147 -20.35 42.75 -28.67
CA GLU A 147 -19.17 43.39 -28.10
C GLU A 147 -19.52 43.95 -26.72
N ASP A 148 -18.73 43.70 -25.67
CA ASP A 148 -18.03 44.79 -24.98
C ASP A 148 -17.11 44.32 -23.84
N ASP A 149 -16.04 45.09 -23.74
CA ASP A 149 -15.28 45.49 -22.55
C ASP A 149 -14.45 44.48 -21.74
N THR A 150 -13.19 44.49 -22.15
CA THR A 150 -11.97 44.30 -21.37
C THR A 150 -12.00 44.83 -19.92
N SER A 151 -12.02 43.90 -18.96
CA SER A 151 -11.27 44.10 -17.72
C SER A 151 -10.34 42.90 -17.49
N GLU A 152 -9.12 43.05 -17.99
CA GLU A 152 -7.98 42.16 -17.75
C GLU A 152 -7.58 42.27 -16.27
N LEU A 153 -8.39 41.67 -15.39
CA LEU A 153 -7.95 41.30 -14.07
C LEU A 153 -6.95 40.16 -14.27
N THR A 154 -5.67 40.49 -14.18
CA THR A 154 -4.61 39.51 -13.97
C THR A 154 -4.89 38.83 -12.63
N ASP A 155 -5.75 37.81 -12.66
CA ASP A 155 -5.83 36.77 -11.67
C ASP A 155 -4.45 36.12 -11.68
N SER A 156 -3.59 36.59 -10.78
CA SER A 156 -2.34 35.93 -10.48
C SER A 156 -2.70 34.61 -9.79
N GLY A 157 -3.18 33.65 -10.60
CA GLY A 157 -3.50 32.27 -10.27
C GLY A 157 -2.25 31.50 -9.88
N LEU A 158 -1.50 32.04 -8.92
CA LEU A 158 -0.52 31.27 -8.20
C LEU A 158 -1.31 30.19 -7.47
N PRO A 159 -1.05 28.90 -7.75
CA PRO A 159 -1.76 27.82 -7.10
C PRO A 159 -1.64 28.03 -5.59
N PHE A 160 -2.77 27.99 -4.89
CA PHE A 160 -2.89 28.23 -3.46
C PHE A 160 -1.85 27.37 -2.71
N GLN A 161 -0.67 27.94 -2.46
CA GLN A 161 0.42 27.25 -1.79
C GLN A 161 0.11 27.29 -0.31
N ASN A 162 -0.50 26.20 0.16
CA ASN A 162 -0.78 26.00 1.56
C ASN A 162 0.53 26.15 2.38
N PRO A 163 0.65 27.18 3.24
CA PRO A 163 1.88 27.48 3.96
C PRO A 163 2.31 26.37 4.94
N TYR A 164 1.40 25.44 5.26
CA TYR A 164 1.73 24.25 6.07
C TYR A 164 2.52 23.19 5.29
N THR A 165 2.64 23.28 3.97
CA THR A 165 3.37 22.28 3.16
C THR A 165 4.89 22.44 3.20
N GLU A 166 5.42 23.66 3.27
CA GLU A 166 6.88 23.90 3.16
C GLU A 166 7.68 23.37 4.35
N LEU A 167 7.18 23.56 5.58
CA LEU A 167 7.81 23.03 6.81
C LEU A 167 7.76 21.50 6.90
N ASP A 168 6.80 20.90 6.21
CA ASP A 168 6.57 19.46 6.20
C ASP A 168 7.35 18.74 5.08
N ASN A 169 7.89 19.47 4.10
CA ASN A 169 8.69 18.95 3.00
C ASN A 169 10.10 18.50 3.42
N ASN A 170 10.60 18.98 4.56
CA ASN A 170 11.94 18.64 5.05
C ASN A 170 11.99 17.41 5.98
N LYS A 171 10.87 16.73 6.20
CA LYS A 171 10.79 15.58 7.11
C LYS A 171 10.68 14.26 6.34
N ILE A 172 11.37 13.23 6.83
CA ILE A 172 11.25 11.88 6.27
C ILE A 172 10.02 11.21 6.89
N ARG A 173 9.05 10.80 6.07
CA ARG A 173 7.82 10.17 6.55
C ARG A 173 7.99 8.67 6.78
N ILE A 174 7.36 8.18 7.84
CA ILE A 174 7.10 6.78 8.11
C ILE A 174 5.64 6.52 7.73
N LYS A 175 5.40 5.63 6.78
CA LYS A 175 4.08 5.34 6.22
C LYS A 175 3.73 3.86 6.37
N LEU A 176 2.48 3.57 6.76
CA LEU A 176 1.90 2.24 6.72
C LEU A 176 1.34 2.00 5.31
N ILE A 177 1.75 0.92 4.67
CA ILE A 177 1.19 0.47 3.40
C ILE A 177 0.43 -0.83 3.67
N VAL A 178 -0.86 -0.84 3.35
CA VAL A 178 -1.65 -2.08 3.34
C VAL A 178 -1.99 -2.39 1.89
N ALA A 179 -1.69 -3.61 1.44
CA ALA A 179 -1.93 -4.06 0.08
C ALA A 179 -2.70 -5.37 0.06
N GLU A 180 -3.52 -5.57 -0.96
CA GLU A 180 -4.27 -6.82 -1.13
C GLU A 180 -3.37 -7.93 -1.69
N THR A 181 -3.48 -9.16 -1.15
CA THR A 181 -2.70 -10.31 -1.66
C THR A 181 -3.41 -11.04 -2.82
N SER A 182 -4.75 -11.06 -2.82
CA SER A 182 -5.53 -11.75 -3.86
C SER A 182 -5.77 -10.88 -5.10
N LYS A 183 -5.32 -11.37 -6.26
CA LYS A 183 -5.54 -10.73 -7.57
C LYS A 183 -6.90 -11.08 -8.19
N ASN A 184 -7.45 -12.24 -7.84
CA ASN A 184 -8.64 -12.78 -8.49
C ASN A 184 -9.91 -12.36 -7.75
N SER A 185 -10.86 -11.72 -8.45
CA SER A 185 -12.19 -11.39 -7.90
C SER A 185 -12.96 -12.62 -7.41
N LEU A 186 -12.76 -13.77 -8.06
CA LEU A 186 -13.36 -15.04 -7.65
C LEU A 186 -12.83 -15.52 -6.29
N GLU A 187 -11.52 -15.44 -6.06
CA GLU A 187 -10.95 -15.74 -4.74
C GLU A 187 -11.54 -14.81 -3.68
N LYS A 188 -11.64 -13.50 -3.97
CA LYS A 188 -12.26 -12.54 -3.05
C LYS A 188 -13.70 -12.89 -2.72
N ASN A 189 -14.51 -13.20 -3.73
CA ASN A 189 -15.92 -13.54 -3.57
C ASN A 189 -16.12 -14.88 -2.85
N LEU A 190 -15.31 -15.89 -3.17
CA LEU A 190 -15.32 -17.18 -2.49
C LEU A 190 -14.94 -16.99 -1.01
N LYS A 191 -13.94 -16.17 -0.72
CA LYS A 191 -13.51 -15.83 0.64
C LYS A 191 -14.60 -15.07 1.41
N LYS A 192 -15.24 -14.05 0.80
CA LYS A 192 -16.39 -13.34 1.38
C LYS A 192 -17.56 -14.29 1.69
N MET A 193 -17.81 -15.29 0.83
CA MET A 193 -18.87 -16.28 1.04
C MET A 193 -18.58 -17.30 2.15
N ILE A 194 -17.31 -17.63 2.39
CA ILE A 194 -16.93 -18.63 3.41
C ILE A 194 -16.76 -17.98 4.80
N SER A 195 -16.52 -16.66 4.86
CA SER A 195 -16.34 -15.90 6.12
C SER A 195 -17.41 -16.17 7.18
N PRO A 196 -18.72 -16.20 6.87
CA PRO A 196 -19.77 -16.44 7.88
C PRO A 196 -19.74 -17.88 8.44
N PHE A 197 -19.21 -18.84 7.69
CA PHE A 197 -19.14 -20.25 8.11
C PHE A 197 -17.87 -20.57 8.90
N VAL A 198 -16.81 -19.77 8.75
CA VAL A 198 -15.56 -19.89 9.51
C VAL A 198 -15.72 -19.34 10.94
N ASP A 199 -16.66 -18.41 11.14
CA ASP A 199 -17.00 -17.87 12.46
C ASP A 199 -17.72 -18.87 13.39
N MET A 200 -18.32 -19.93 12.84
CA MET A 200 -19.05 -20.91 13.65
C MET A 200 -18.16 -21.75 14.59
N GLU A 201 -16.83 -21.69 14.44
CA GLU A 201 -15.92 -22.52 15.24
C GLU A 201 -14.75 -21.75 15.86
N LYS A 202 -14.92 -20.53 16.39
CA LYS A 202 -13.86 -19.74 17.09
C LYS A 202 -12.52 -19.61 16.33
N ARG A 203 -12.48 -19.93 15.03
CA ARG A 203 -11.29 -19.83 14.21
C ARG A 203 -11.22 -18.39 13.75
N LYS A 204 -10.45 -17.58 14.50
CA LYS A 204 -10.10 -16.20 14.15
C LYS A 204 -9.81 -16.13 12.65
N ALA A 205 -10.44 -15.17 11.95
CA ALA A 205 -10.33 -14.99 10.50
C ALA A 205 -8.88 -15.21 10.01
N PRO A 206 -8.67 -15.92 8.88
CA PRO A 206 -7.33 -16.29 8.48
C PRO A 206 -6.52 -15.05 8.13
N PHE A 207 -5.50 -14.78 8.94
CA PHE A 207 -4.47 -13.79 8.62
C PHE A 207 -3.88 -14.12 7.22
N GLY A 208 -3.55 -13.09 6.43
CA GLY A 208 -2.94 -13.27 5.09
C GLY A 208 -3.78 -12.81 3.88
N PHE A 209 -4.93 -12.17 4.09
CA PHE A 209 -5.69 -11.56 2.98
C PHE A 209 -5.10 -10.24 2.47
N PHE A 210 -4.39 -9.54 3.35
CA PHE A 210 -3.65 -8.34 3.01
C PHE A 210 -2.22 -8.48 3.52
N HIS A 211 -1.34 -7.77 2.84
CA HIS A 211 0.06 -7.64 3.13
C HIS A 211 0.31 -6.25 3.68
N ILE A 212 0.95 -6.19 4.85
CA ILE A 212 1.41 -4.91 5.40
C ILE A 212 2.88 -4.72 5.08
N ALA A 213 3.23 -3.51 4.69
CA ALA A 213 4.59 -3.02 4.57
C ALA A 213 4.73 -1.68 5.30
N LEU A 214 5.94 -1.34 5.69
CA LEU A 214 6.31 -0.02 6.20
C LEU A 214 7.14 0.70 5.15
N SER A 215 6.91 2.00 4.95
CA SER A 215 7.78 2.86 4.15
C SER A 215 8.43 3.89 5.05
N VAL A 216 9.76 3.95 5.07
CA VAL A 216 10.55 4.95 5.81
C VAL A 216 11.40 5.69 4.80
N GLY A 217 10.97 6.91 4.44
CA GLY A 217 11.53 7.57 3.26
C GLY A 217 11.50 6.61 2.06
N CYS A 218 12.60 6.48 1.33
CA CYS A 218 12.66 5.61 0.15
C CYS A 218 12.65 4.10 0.44
N TRP A 219 12.78 3.67 1.70
CA TRP A 219 12.85 2.26 2.06
C TRP A 219 11.46 1.67 2.27
N LYS A 220 11.05 0.75 1.40
CA LYS A 220 9.92 -0.15 1.60
C LYS A 220 10.41 -1.42 2.30
N ILE A 221 9.89 -1.63 3.50
CA ILE A 221 10.21 -2.72 4.40
C ILE A 221 9.00 -3.65 4.44
N GLU A 222 9.15 -4.85 3.89
CA GLU A 222 8.08 -5.84 3.80
C GLU A 222 8.66 -7.23 3.99
N TRP A 223 8.00 -8.07 4.78
CA TRP A 223 8.41 -9.45 5.03
C TRP A 223 7.32 -10.39 4.51
N ASN A 224 7.68 -11.30 3.62
CA ASN A 224 6.73 -12.09 2.85
C ASN A 224 6.94 -13.61 3.07
N ASN A 225 6.21 -14.42 2.30
CA ASN A 225 6.26 -15.88 2.37
C ASN A 225 7.64 -16.52 2.14
N SER A 226 8.62 -15.79 1.59
CA SER A 226 10.01 -16.27 1.54
C SER A 226 10.73 -16.22 2.89
N SER A 227 10.07 -15.72 3.94
CA SER A 227 10.67 -15.50 5.26
C SER A 227 11.86 -14.54 5.24
N LEU A 228 11.90 -13.65 4.24
CA LEU A 228 12.91 -12.63 4.07
C LEU A 228 12.28 -11.25 3.94
N CYS A 229 12.94 -10.26 4.54
CA CYS A 229 12.78 -8.85 4.27
C CYS A 229 14.03 -8.37 3.54
N ILE A 230 13.83 -7.92 2.31
CA ILE A 230 14.86 -7.30 1.46
C ILE A 230 14.37 -5.89 1.19
N PRO A 231 14.94 -4.84 1.80
CA PRO A 231 14.48 -3.46 1.58
C PRO A 231 14.44 -3.10 0.10
N ARG A 232 13.37 -2.45 -0.33
CA ARG A 232 13.16 -2.05 -1.73
C ARG A 232 12.78 -0.59 -1.81
N THR A 233 12.74 -0.04 -3.01
CA THR A 233 12.07 1.24 -3.25
C THR A 233 10.56 1.06 -3.23
N VAL A 234 9.86 2.09 -2.79
CA VAL A 234 8.40 2.10 -2.68
C VAL A 234 7.75 1.93 -4.06
N THR A 235 7.16 0.77 -4.29
CA THR A 235 6.23 0.47 -5.40
C THR A 235 5.09 -0.41 -4.87
N GLY A 236 3.88 -0.30 -5.45
CA GLY A 236 2.73 -1.06 -4.95
C GLY A 236 1.61 -1.27 -5.97
N ASN A 237 1.47 -2.49 -6.47
CA ASN A 237 0.44 -2.84 -7.46
C ASN A 237 -0.97 -2.98 -6.88
N TYR A 238 -1.09 -3.15 -5.57
CA TYR A 238 -2.34 -3.51 -4.90
C TYR A 238 -2.55 -2.76 -3.57
N ALA A 239 -1.89 -1.61 -3.40
CA ALA A 239 -2.02 -0.80 -2.18
C ALA A 239 -3.48 -0.40 -1.99
N LEU A 240 -4.12 -0.75 -0.87
CA LEU A 240 -5.47 -0.33 -0.47
C LEU A 240 -5.42 1.00 0.28
N VAL A 241 -4.40 1.18 1.13
CA VAL A 241 -4.19 2.42 1.87
C VAL A 241 -2.70 2.65 2.09
N CYS A 242 -2.28 3.92 2.03
CA CYS A 242 -0.92 4.35 2.34
C CYS A 242 -0.99 5.56 3.28
N ALA A 243 -0.91 5.29 4.59
CA ALA A 243 -1.15 6.28 5.63
C ALA A 243 0.15 6.77 6.27
N ASP A 244 0.23 8.06 6.56
CA ASP A 244 1.31 8.61 7.39
C ASP A 244 1.14 8.17 8.85
N ILE A 245 2.22 7.62 9.44
CA ILE A 245 2.27 7.23 10.86
C ILE A 245 3.01 8.32 11.65
N GLU A 246 4.23 8.64 11.22
CA GLU A 246 5.14 9.56 11.92
C GLU A 246 6.09 10.24 10.92
N SER A 247 6.79 11.26 11.37
CA SER A 247 7.82 11.96 10.62
C SER A 247 9.12 12.08 11.41
N ILE A 248 10.24 11.89 10.72
CA ILE A 248 11.60 12.02 11.22
C ILE A 248 12.09 13.41 10.81
N ALA A 249 12.53 14.21 11.78
CA ALA A 249 12.93 15.59 11.58
C ALA A 249 14.45 15.80 11.68
N SER A 250 15.21 14.81 12.17
CA SER A 250 16.67 14.92 12.34
C SER A 250 17.43 13.71 11.82
N LEU A 251 18.74 13.90 11.57
CA LEU A 251 19.64 12.82 11.18
C LEU A 251 19.86 11.80 12.30
N ASP A 252 19.88 12.23 13.56
CA ASP A 252 20.03 11.34 14.71
C ASP A 252 18.82 10.41 14.85
N GLU A 253 17.61 10.95 14.70
CA GLU A 253 16.38 10.14 14.64
C GLU A 253 16.40 9.17 13.44
N LEU A 254 16.89 9.61 12.27
CA LEU A 254 17.02 8.75 11.09
C LEU A 254 18.00 7.59 11.34
N ASP A 255 19.15 7.86 11.95
CA ASP A 255 20.15 6.85 12.27
C ASP A 255 19.63 5.87 13.34
N PHE A 256 18.87 6.36 14.33
CA PHE A 256 18.15 5.51 15.28
C PHE A 256 17.15 4.59 14.57
N VAL A 257 16.30 5.14 13.70
CA VAL A 257 15.31 4.36 12.93
C VAL A 257 16.02 3.33 12.05
N ARG A 258 17.09 3.72 11.34
CA ARG A 258 17.91 2.84 10.51
C ARG A 258 18.47 1.68 11.31
N ASP A 259 19.00 1.95 12.49
CA ASP A 259 19.58 0.93 13.36
C ASP A 259 18.53 -0.07 13.85
N LYS A 260 17.33 0.40 14.20
CA LYS A 260 16.23 -0.45 14.64
C LYS A 260 15.64 -1.28 13.50
N LEU A 261 15.47 -0.70 12.31
CA LEU A 261 15.09 -1.45 11.12
C LEU A 261 16.08 -2.57 10.82
N ALA A 262 17.39 -2.26 10.82
CA ALA A 262 18.41 -3.26 10.49
C ALA A 262 18.45 -4.40 11.50
N GLU A 263 18.33 -4.08 12.80
CA GLU A 263 18.27 -5.05 13.89
C GLU A 263 17.08 -6.00 13.74
N THR A 264 15.87 -5.47 13.53
CA THR A 264 14.67 -6.30 13.36
C THR A 264 14.69 -7.11 12.07
N ILE A 265 15.16 -6.55 10.96
CA ILE A 265 15.26 -7.28 9.68
C ILE A 265 16.20 -8.47 9.82
N VAL A 266 17.40 -8.27 10.37
CA VAL A 266 18.38 -9.35 10.54
C VAL A 266 17.81 -10.44 11.44
N LYS A 267 17.24 -10.07 12.61
CA LYS A 267 16.59 -11.01 13.53
C LYS A 267 15.56 -11.89 12.82
N TRP A 268 14.68 -11.29 12.02
CA TRP A 268 13.64 -12.03 11.30
C TRP A 268 14.18 -12.86 10.13
N ASN A 269 15.17 -12.33 9.40
CA ASN A 269 15.81 -13.04 8.30
C ASN A 269 16.58 -14.28 8.76
N THR A 270 17.21 -14.24 9.93
CA THR A 270 18.02 -15.36 10.45
C THR A 270 17.24 -16.32 11.35
N GLY A 271 16.21 -15.84 12.05
CA GLY A 271 15.56 -16.61 13.13
C GLY A 271 14.07 -16.94 12.96
N VAL A 272 13.38 -16.32 12.00
CA VAL A 272 11.91 -16.45 11.90
C VAL A 272 11.48 -17.01 10.54
N PHE A 273 10.57 -17.98 10.52
CA PHE A 273 9.98 -18.56 9.32
C PHE A 273 8.52 -18.13 9.14
N TYR A 274 8.14 -17.88 7.89
CA TYR A 274 6.82 -17.38 7.56
C TYR A 274 5.74 -18.43 7.82
N LYS A 275 4.70 -18.01 8.54
CA LYS A 275 3.47 -18.77 8.77
C LYS A 275 2.30 -17.83 8.54
N GLN A 276 1.33 -18.25 7.73
CA GLN A 276 0.19 -17.39 7.37
C GLN A 276 -0.79 -17.19 8.55
N GLN A 277 -0.92 -18.18 9.43
CA GLN A 277 -1.93 -18.19 10.49
C GLN A 277 -1.62 -17.20 11.62
N LYS A 278 -2.68 -16.69 12.26
CA LYS A 278 -2.59 -15.93 13.51
C LYS A 278 -2.16 -16.88 14.64
N GLY A 279 -1.21 -16.46 15.44
CA GLY A 279 -0.78 -17.14 16.66
C GLY A 279 0.32 -16.33 17.30
N GLU A 280 0.60 -16.56 18.58
CA GLU A 280 1.83 -16.04 19.17
C GLU A 280 3.03 -16.55 18.35
N PRO A 281 4.12 -15.79 18.26
CA PRO A 281 5.34 -16.25 17.60
C PRO A 281 5.95 -17.39 18.42
N GLU A 282 5.40 -18.60 18.27
CA GLU A 282 5.90 -19.81 18.89
C GLU A 282 6.85 -20.52 17.91
N GLY A 283 7.99 -20.97 18.44
CA GLY A 283 8.91 -21.83 17.70
C GLY A 283 9.60 -21.18 16.50
N GLY A 284 9.86 -19.87 16.55
CA GLY A 284 10.55 -19.18 15.45
C GLY A 284 9.69 -19.05 14.18
N THR A 285 8.37 -18.92 14.33
CA THR A 285 7.47 -18.64 13.21
C THR A 285 6.73 -17.31 13.40
N GLY A 286 6.36 -16.65 12.31
CA GLY A 286 5.62 -15.39 12.35
C GLY A 286 5.02 -15.00 11.00
N ASN A 287 4.30 -13.88 10.93
CA ASN A 287 3.71 -13.34 9.70
C ASN A 287 4.14 -11.88 9.44
N CYS A 288 3.72 -11.32 8.29
CA CYS A 288 4.08 -9.95 7.89
C CYS A 288 3.56 -8.87 8.86
N GLN A 289 2.42 -9.07 9.51
CA GLN A 289 1.86 -8.08 10.43
C GLN A 289 2.66 -8.06 11.73
N GLN A 290 3.00 -9.22 12.27
CA GLN A 290 3.85 -9.34 13.47
C GLN A 290 5.23 -8.73 13.26
N PHE A 291 5.81 -8.91 12.06
CA PHE A 291 7.07 -8.27 11.69
C PHE A 291 6.97 -6.74 11.74
N ILE A 292 5.90 -6.17 11.16
CA ILE A 292 5.69 -4.71 11.16
C ILE A 292 5.35 -4.20 12.57
N ASP A 293 4.54 -4.93 13.33
CA ASP A 293 4.18 -4.58 14.71
C ASP A 293 5.45 -4.58 15.59
N GLU A 294 6.38 -5.52 15.42
CA GLU A 294 7.68 -5.52 16.13
C GLU A 294 8.56 -4.32 15.73
N ILE A 295 8.61 -3.97 14.43
CA ILE A 295 9.32 -2.75 13.99
C ILE A 295 8.73 -1.52 14.69
N LEU A 296 7.41 -1.37 14.65
CA LEU A 296 6.74 -0.21 15.25
C LEU A 296 6.98 -0.16 16.76
N GLN A 297 6.93 -1.30 17.45
CA GLN A 297 7.28 -1.38 18.86
C GLN A 297 8.72 -0.94 19.13
N ASN A 298 9.69 -1.41 18.34
CA ASN A 298 11.10 -1.04 18.47
C ASN A 298 11.39 0.44 18.16
N LEU A 299 10.51 1.09 17.39
CA LEU A 299 10.55 2.52 17.10
C LEU A 299 9.79 3.37 18.15
N GLY A 300 9.11 2.75 19.12
CA GLY A 300 8.24 3.47 20.06
C GLY A 300 6.93 3.96 19.45
N LEU A 301 6.50 3.34 18.35
CA LEU A 301 5.30 3.67 17.55
C LEU A 301 4.22 2.59 17.64
N SER A 302 4.28 1.69 18.63
CA SER A 302 3.27 0.63 18.81
C SER A 302 1.86 1.20 19.01
N ASP A 303 1.76 2.30 19.74
CA ASP A 303 0.50 2.96 20.03
C ASP A 303 -0.03 3.75 18.82
N SER A 304 0.85 4.08 17.85
CA SER A 304 0.51 4.89 16.68
C SER A 304 -0.55 4.23 15.79
N LEU A 305 -0.58 2.90 15.72
CA LEU A 305 -1.60 2.17 14.97
C LEU A 305 -2.98 2.25 15.63
N ASN A 306 -3.01 2.28 16.96
CA ASN A 306 -4.25 2.43 17.73
C ASN A 306 -4.66 3.90 17.83
N SER A 307 -3.73 4.83 17.60
CA SER A 307 -3.97 6.27 17.62
C SER A 307 -4.20 6.87 16.23
N PHE A 308 -4.45 6.06 15.21
CA PHE A 308 -4.87 6.61 13.92
C PHE A 308 -6.15 7.44 14.09
N PRO A 309 -6.33 8.49 13.27
CA PRO A 309 -7.62 9.16 13.12
C PRO A 309 -8.76 8.16 12.98
N LEU A 310 -9.88 8.38 13.67
CA LEU A 310 -10.94 7.39 13.85
C LEU A 310 -11.41 6.72 12.53
N PRO A 311 -11.67 7.44 11.42
CA PRO A 311 -12.07 6.79 10.16
C PRO A 311 -10.99 5.86 9.60
N LEU A 312 -9.72 6.28 9.65
CA LEU A 312 -8.59 5.46 9.21
C LEU A 312 -8.30 4.28 10.15
N ALA A 313 -8.40 4.50 11.46
CA ALA A 313 -8.26 3.45 12.46
C ALA A 313 -9.31 2.35 12.26
N ASN A 314 -10.57 2.76 12.06
CA ASN A 314 -11.67 1.84 11.76
C ASN A 314 -11.41 1.08 10.47
N TYR A 315 -10.96 1.77 9.41
CA TYR A 315 -10.63 1.13 8.14
C TYR A 315 -9.52 0.07 8.27
N VAL A 316 -8.42 0.40 8.95
CA VAL A 316 -7.31 -0.54 9.19
C VAL A 316 -7.74 -1.69 10.08
N LYS A 317 -8.62 -1.43 11.07
CA LYS A 317 -9.19 -2.45 11.94
C LYS A 317 -10.07 -3.43 11.15
N THR A 318 -10.99 -2.93 10.33
CA THR A 318 -11.82 -3.74 9.41
C THR A 318 -10.95 -4.59 8.50
N LEU A 319 -9.89 -4.02 7.92
CA LEU A 319 -8.93 -4.81 7.14
C LEU A 319 -8.33 -5.94 7.98
N ARG A 320 -7.88 -5.65 9.22
CA ARG A 320 -7.26 -6.63 10.13
C ARG A 320 -8.22 -7.73 10.60
N GLU A 321 -9.48 -7.39 10.84
CA GLU A 321 -10.49 -8.31 11.38
C GLU A 321 -11.17 -9.12 10.28
N ASP A 322 -11.64 -8.45 9.23
CA ASP A 322 -12.47 -9.06 8.18
C ASP A 322 -11.61 -9.57 7.01
N GLY A 323 -10.35 -9.15 6.93
CA GLY A 323 -9.45 -9.54 5.86
C GLY A 323 -9.80 -8.96 4.50
N CYS A 324 -10.84 -8.14 4.41
CA CYS A 324 -11.23 -7.48 3.17
C CYS A 324 -11.60 -6.02 3.46
N GLY A 325 -11.41 -5.18 2.45
CA GLY A 325 -11.77 -3.78 2.54
C GLY A 325 -11.75 -3.17 1.15
N GLU A 326 -12.68 -2.26 0.92
CA GLU A 326 -12.78 -1.48 -0.29
C GLU A 326 -12.39 -0.03 0.03
N MET A 327 -12.05 0.80 -0.95
CA MET A 327 -11.74 2.22 -0.67
C MET A 327 -13.05 2.97 -0.46
N GLU A 328 -13.65 2.78 0.70
CA GLU A 328 -15.01 3.23 1.04
C GLU A 328 -14.95 4.31 2.12
N PHE A 329 -15.65 5.42 1.88
CA PHE A 329 -15.78 6.51 2.84
C PHE A 329 -17.20 6.56 3.37
N GLU A 330 -17.36 6.34 4.68
CA GLU A 330 -18.66 6.38 5.35
C GLU A 330 -19.18 7.82 5.44
N LEU A 331 -20.48 7.98 5.21
CA LEU A 331 -21.17 9.27 5.28
C LEU A 331 -22.14 9.24 6.46
N ASP A 332 -21.75 9.87 7.56
CA ASP A 332 -22.69 10.16 8.64
C ASP A 332 -23.64 11.30 8.26
N ASP A 333 -24.74 11.42 9.00
CA ASP A 333 -25.78 12.39 8.65
C ASP A 333 -25.34 13.85 8.88
N ALA A 334 -24.41 14.11 9.81
CA ALA A 334 -23.87 15.44 10.04
C ALA A 334 -22.96 15.87 8.88
N PHE A 335 -22.10 14.95 8.40
CA PHE A 335 -21.25 15.15 7.23
C PHE A 335 -22.12 15.42 5.99
N LYS A 336 -23.18 14.64 5.77
CA LYS A 336 -24.10 14.85 4.65
C LYS A 336 -24.77 16.22 4.70
N GLN A 337 -25.29 16.62 5.85
CA GLN A 337 -25.96 17.91 6.02
C GLN A 337 -25.03 19.09 5.74
N LYS A 338 -23.73 18.96 6.07
CA LYS A 338 -22.75 20.02 5.82
C LYS A 338 -22.34 20.09 4.35
N PHE A 339 -22.01 18.95 3.73
CA PHE A 339 -21.36 18.94 2.42
C PHE A 339 -22.31 18.78 1.24
N PHE A 340 -23.52 18.26 1.45
CA PHE A 340 -24.43 17.93 0.36
C PHE A 340 -25.77 18.66 0.52
N SER A 341 -26.26 19.21 -0.59
CA SER A 341 -27.55 19.91 -0.65
C SER A 341 -28.42 19.28 -1.73
N GLU A 342 -29.74 19.38 -1.59
CA GLU A 342 -30.68 18.86 -2.60
C GLU A 342 -30.56 19.59 -3.94
N ASN A 343 -30.02 20.80 -3.94
CA ASN A 343 -29.95 21.68 -5.11
C ASN A 343 -28.64 21.58 -5.92
N ASN A 344 -27.73 20.68 -5.59
CA ASN A 344 -26.44 20.55 -6.27
C ASN A 344 -26.19 19.13 -6.83
N GLU A 345 -25.12 18.97 -7.60
CA GLU A 345 -24.73 17.68 -8.20
C GLU A 345 -24.36 16.60 -7.16
N THR A 346 -24.11 17.02 -5.91
CA THR A 346 -23.77 16.14 -4.79
C THR A 346 -25.01 15.55 -4.10
N SER A 347 -26.22 15.95 -4.49
CA SER A 347 -27.50 15.39 -3.99
C SER A 347 -27.57 13.86 -4.10
N LYS A 348 -26.85 13.26 -5.06
CA LYS A 348 -26.70 11.80 -5.20
C LYS A 348 -26.09 11.09 -3.98
N TYR A 349 -25.37 11.82 -3.11
CA TYR A 349 -24.74 11.30 -1.90
C TYR A 349 -25.66 11.34 -0.67
N LEU A 350 -26.70 12.19 -0.66
CA LEU A 350 -27.64 12.32 0.48
C LEU A 350 -28.32 10.99 0.86
N LYS A 351 -28.58 10.12 -0.13
CA LYS A 351 -29.24 8.82 0.06
C LYS A 351 -28.26 7.68 0.32
N LYS A 352 -26.95 7.92 0.21
CA LYS A 352 -25.93 6.89 0.36
C LYS A 352 -25.45 6.81 1.80
N LYS A 353 -25.12 5.62 2.27
CA LYS A 353 -24.43 5.42 3.55
C LYS A 353 -22.93 5.65 3.44
N SER A 354 -22.39 5.49 2.23
CA SER A 354 -20.96 5.53 1.96
C SER A 354 -20.68 5.79 0.48
N VAL A 355 -19.43 6.13 0.17
CA VAL A 355 -18.92 6.34 -1.18
C VAL A 355 -17.77 5.38 -1.42
N LEU A 356 -17.91 4.51 -2.42
CA LEU A 356 -16.86 3.61 -2.88
C LEU A 356 -16.07 4.26 -4.02
N PHE A 357 -14.75 4.38 -3.87
CA PHE A 357 -13.85 4.88 -4.90
C PHE A 357 -13.24 3.73 -5.70
N LYS A 358 -13.63 3.61 -6.96
CA LYS A 358 -13.08 2.65 -7.91
C LYS A 358 -11.92 3.25 -8.69
N THR A 359 -11.96 4.55 -8.96
CA THR A 359 -10.92 5.25 -9.71
C THR A 359 -10.30 6.38 -8.88
N HIS A 360 -9.10 6.80 -9.26
CA HIS A 360 -8.45 7.95 -8.63
C HIS A 360 -9.22 9.24 -8.93
N LYS A 361 -9.71 9.41 -10.17
CA LYS A 361 -10.57 10.54 -10.56
C LYS A 361 -11.85 10.65 -9.72
N GLU A 362 -12.49 9.53 -9.38
CA GLU A 362 -13.67 9.53 -8.50
C GLU A 362 -13.33 10.06 -7.10
N LEU A 363 -12.15 9.73 -6.56
CA LEU A 363 -11.67 10.26 -5.28
C LEU A 363 -11.34 11.75 -5.39
N ASP A 364 -10.64 12.16 -6.46
CA ASP A 364 -10.25 13.55 -6.68
C ASP A 364 -11.48 14.46 -6.82
N LEU A 365 -12.45 14.08 -7.65
CA LEU A 365 -13.70 14.84 -7.82
C LEU A 365 -14.51 14.92 -6.52
N PHE A 366 -14.56 13.82 -5.76
CA PHE A 366 -15.22 13.82 -4.45
C PHE A 366 -14.54 14.78 -3.49
N ALA A 367 -13.22 14.71 -3.36
CA ALA A 367 -12.46 15.59 -2.48
C ALA A 367 -12.53 17.05 -2.92
N LYS A 368 -12.46 17.35 -4.22
CA LYS A 368 -12.62 18.71 -4.77
C LYS A 368 -13.94 19.33 -4.33
N GLY A 369 -15.06 18.60 -4.43
CA GLY A 369 -16.36 19.07 -3.94
C GLY A 369 -16.40 19.33 -2.42
N LEU A 370 -15.60 18.63 -1.61
CA LEU A 370 -15.49 18.93 -0.17
C LEU A 370 -14.74 20.24 0.08
N PHE A 371 -13.66 20.48 -0.65
CA PHE A 371 -12.86 21.72 -0.55
C PHE A 371 -13.58 22.95 -1.11
N GLU A 372 -14.48 22.78 -2.08
CA GLU A 372 -15.34 23.86 -2.57
C GLU A 372 -16.33 24.35 -1.49
N VAL A 373 -16.86 23.44 -0.67
CA VAL A 373 -17.78 23.78 0.43
C VAL A 373 -17.03 24.28 1.67
N ASP A 374 -15.89 23.67 1.98
CA ASP A 374 -15.04 24.01 3.13
C ASP A 374 -13.58 24.10 2.68
N PRO A 375 -13.08 25.29 2.28
CA PRO A 375 -11.69 25.47 1.84
C PRO A 375 -10.66 25.03 2.91
N ASP A 376 -11.05 25.07 4.18
CA ASP A 376 -10.26 24.62 5.33
C ASP A 376 -10.57 23.16 5.74
N PHE A 377 -11.10 22.33 4.83
CA PHE A 377 -11.49 20.94 5.07
C PHE A 377 -10.40 20.14 5.81
N GLN A 378 -9.14 20.32 5.43
CA GLN A 378 -7.99 19.64 6.06
C GLN A 378 -7.83 19.94 7.57
N ILE A 379 -8.34 21.10 8.01
CA ILE A 379 -8.28 21.56 9.40
C ILE A 379 -9.58 21.17 10.11
N ASN A 380 -10.72 21.52 9.52
CA ASN A 380 -12.05 21.36 10.10
C ASN A 380 -12.50 19.89 10.16
N HIS A 381 -12.02 19.06 9.23
CA HIS A 381 -12.34 17.64 9.08
C HIS A 381 -11.07 16.81 8.91
N ARG A 382 -10.14 17.05 9.82
CA ARG A 382 -8.77 16.52 9.75
C ARG A 382 -8.73 15.00 9.63
N TYR A 383 -9.66 14.27 10.26
CA TYR A 383 -9.64 12.82 10.30
C TYR A 383 -10.14 12.19 8.99
N GLU A 384 -11.18 12.77 8.41
CA GLU A 384 -11.73 12.44 7.10
C GLU A 384 -10.69 12.75 6.01
N TYR A 385 -10.05 13.92 6.10
CA TYR A 385 -8.95 14.30 5.22
C TYR A 385 -7.82 13.27 5.22
N TYR A 386 -7.40 12.77 6.39
CA TYR A 386 -6.34 11.77 6.46
C TYR A 386 -6.70 10.45 5.81
N LEU A 387 -7.94 9.98 5.95
CA LEU A 387 -8.40 8.76 5.29
C LEU A 387 -8.38 8.92 3.76
N LEU A 388 -8.99 10.00 3.26
CA LEU A 388 -9.05 10.29 1.82
C LEU A 388 -7.65 10.46 1.22
N LYS A 389 -6.76 11.19 1.92
CA LYS A 389 -5.36 11.31 1.53
C LYS A 389 -4.65 9.95 1.52
N ALA A 390 -4.95 9.06 2.46
CA ALA A 390 -4.33 7.74 2.47
C ALA A 390 -4.82 6.85 1.30
N TYR A 391 -6.06 7.04 0.84
CA TYR A 391 -6.56 6.44 -0.41
C TYR A 391 -5.88 7.03 -1.65
N ASP A 392 -5.74 8.36 -1.72
CA ASP A 392 -5.00 9.06 -2.78
C ASP A 392 -3.58 8.48 -2.93
N ARG A 393 -2.84 8.38 -1.81
CA ARG A 393 -1.48 7.82 -1.84
C ARG A 393 -1.46 6.36 -2.30
N ALA A 394 -2.49 5.59 -2.00
CA ALA A 394 -2.62 4.22 -2.51
C ALA A 394 -2.92 4.19 -4.02
N PHE A 395 -3.75 5.11 -4.54
CA PHE A 395 -3.95 5.27 -5.98
C PHE A 395 -2.66 5.67 -6.69
N TRP A 396 -1.93 6.66 -6.17
CA TRP A 396 -0.61 7.04 -6.68
C TRP A 396 0.37 5.88 -6.69
N MET A 397 0.44 5.06 -5.64
CA MET A 397 1.31 3.88 -5.64
C MET A 397 0.98 2.88 -6.77
N ARG A 398 -0.31 2.76 -7.13
CA ARG A 398 -0.78 1.92 -8.24
C ARG A 398 -0.57 2.58 -9.59
N HIS A 399 -0.61 3.91 -9.67
CA HIS A 399 -0.33 4.67 -10.89
C HIS A 399 1.17 4.65 -11.21
N LEU A 400 2.00 4.86 -10.18
CA LEU A 400 3.43 5.06 -10.28
C LEU A 400 4.19 3.72 -10.42
N LYS A 401 3.96 3.01 -11.53
CA LYS A 401 4.61 1.74 -11.84
C LYS A 401 5.84 1.89 -12.73
N PRO A 402 6.87 1.04 -12.57
CA PRO A 402 7.98 0.97 -13.50
C PRO A 402 7.48 0.74 -14.94
N ALA A 403 8.12 1.37 -15.92
CA ALA A 403 7.71 1.36 -17.34
C ALA A 403 7.54 -0.05 -17.94
N ASP A 404 8.16 -1.06 -17.34
CA ASP A 404 8.13 -2.45 -17.81
C ASP A 404 6.86 -3.20 -17.39
N GLU A 405 6.08 -2.66 -16.45
CA GLU A 405 4.82 -3.23 -16.00
C GLU A 405 3.64 -2.57 -16.73
N ARG A 406 3.24 -3.15 -17.88
CA ARG A 406 2.00 -2.74 -18.55
C ARG A 406 0.81 -3.01 -17.63
N THR A 407 0.18 -1.96 -17.14
CA THR A 407 -1.14 -2.00 -16.53
C THR A 407 -2.21 -2.05 -17.61
N THR A 408 -3.10 -3.02 -17.52
CA THR A 408 -4.34 -3.03 -18.29
C THR A 408 -5.30 -1.92 -17.82
N ASP A 409 -5.11 -1.41 -16.60
CA ASP A 409 -6.05 -0.51 -15.92
C ASP A 409 -5.40 0.86 -15.63
N LYS A 410 -4.58 1.39 -16.54
CA LYS A 410 -3.86 2.66 -16.32
C LYS A 410 -4.82 3.81 -16.01
N GLU A 411 -5.89 3.91 -16.79
CA GLU A 411 -6.96 4.92 -16.64
C GLU A 411 -7.62 4.90 -15.26
N LYS A 412 -7.71 3.73 -14.62
CA LYS A 412 -8.33 3.58 -13.30
C LYS A 412 -7.55 4.30 -12.20
N TYR A 413 -6.23 4.38 -12.34
CA TYR A 413 -5.35 4.90 -11.30
C TYR A 413 -4.77 6.27 -11.64
N GLU A 414 -4.98 6.76 -12.85
CA GLU A 414 -4.60 8.11 -13.27
C GLU A 414 -5.34 9.17 -12.45
N PRO A 415 -4.62 10.16 -11.89
CA PRO A 415 -5.24 11.26 -11.17
C PRO A 415 -6.14 12.08 -12.12
N LEU A 416 -6.96 12.94 -11.54
CA LEU A 416 -7.66 13.97 -12.29
C LEU A 416 -6.65 14.92 -12.95
N GLU A 417 -6.84 15.17 -14.23
CA GLU A 417 -6.14 16.19 -15.01
C GLU A 417 -7.20 17.21 -15.47
N GLU A 418 -6.89 18.49 -15.35
CA GLU A 418 -7.74 19.58 -15.83
C GLU A 418 -7.59 19.75 -17.35
N GLU A 419 -8.44 20.57 -17.98
CA GLU A 419 -8.47 20.74 -19.45
C GLU A 419 -7.15 21.26 -20.04
N ASP A 420 -6.41 22.05 -19.27
CA ASP A 420 -5.09 22.59 -19.64
C ASP A 420 -3.94 21.58 -19.43
N GLY A 421 -4.25 20.36 -18.99
CA GLY A 421 -3.29 19.31 -18.68
C GLY A 421 -2.58 19.48 -17.32
N THR A 422 -3.01 20.43 -16.50
CA THR A 422 -2.52 20.54 -15.12
C THR A 422 -3.10 19.45 -14.23
N LEU A 423 -2.38 19.10 -13.17
CA LEU A 423 -2.82 18.08 -12.22
C LEU A 423 -3.95 18.62 -11.34
N GLY A 424 -5.15 18.08 -11.48
CA GLY A 424 -6.35 18.42 -10.71
C GLY A 424 -6.48 17.68 -9.37
N CYS A 425 -5.48 16.90 -8.97
CA CYS A 425 -5.48 16.16 -7.70
C CYS A 425 -5.30 17.11 -6.50
N ILE A 426 -6.34 17.26 -5.67
CA ILE A 426 -6.35 18.18 -4.52
C ILE A 426 -5.33 17.81 -3.41
N PHE A 427 -4.90 16.55 -3.37
CA PHE A 427 -3.88 16.07 -2.43
C PHE A 427 -2.45 16.25 -2.93
N GLY A 428 -2.29 16.74 -4.17
CA GLY A 428 -1.04 17.03 -4.85
C GLY A 428 -0.23 15.79 -5.25
N ASP A 429 0.70 15.98 -6.19
CA ASP A 429 1.60 14.93 -6.65
C ASP A 429 2.57 14.50 -5.52
N PRO A 430 2.51 13.24 -5.04
CA PRO A 430 3.44 12.78 -4.01
C PRO A 430 4.88 12.70 -4.52
N THR A 431 5.11 12.69 -5.83
CA THR A 431 6.47 12.68 -6.41
C THR A 431 7.18 14.03 -6.32
N VAL A 432 6.42 15.12 -6.13
CA VAL A 432 6.96 16.48 -5.97
C VAL A 432 7.31 16.77 -4.52
N ASN A 433 6.42 16.38 -3.59
CA ASN A 433 6.52 16.78 -2.18
C ASN A 433 7.06 15.71 -1.25
N SER A 434 7.14 14.46 -1.68
CA SER A 434 7.76 13.43 -0.85
C SER A 434 9.17 13.16 -1.34
N PHE A 435 10.10 13.06 -0.39
CA PHE A 435 11.42 12.50 -0.63
C PHE A 435 11.36 11.09 -1.27
N LEU A 436 10.17 10.47 -1.32
CA LEU A 436 9.80 9.49 -2.33
C LEU A 436 9.68 10.19 -3.69
N ALA A 437 10.81 10.57 -4.29
CA ALA A 437 10.88 10.52 -5.73
C ALA A 437 10.60 9.06 -6.09
N PHE A 438 9.33 8.71 -6.31
CA PHE A 438 8.91 7.47 -6.94
C PHE A 438 9.64 7.50 -8.28
N ASN A 439 10.82 6.89 -8.32
CA ASN A 439 11.72 6.93 -9.45
C ASN A 439 11.18 6.00 -10.53
N LEU A 440 10.09 6.45 -11.14
CA LEU A 440 9.74 6.14 -12.50
C LEU A 440 10.61 7.06 -13.31
N GLY A 441 11.52 6.51 -14.10
CA GLY A 441 12.23 7.32 -15.08
C GLY A 441 11.19 7.99 -15.95
N LYS A 442 10.92 9.28 -15.73
CA LYS A 442 10.26 10.10 -16.75
C LYS A 442 11.18 9.97 -17.95
N LYS A 443 10.75 9.25 -18.98
CA LYS A 443 11.35 9.43 -20.30
C LYS A 443 11.14 10.91 -20.59
N LYS A 444 12.24 11.66 -20.73
CA LYS A 444 12.18 12.97 -21.35
C LYS A 444 11.51 12.74 -22.71
N HIS A 445 10.31 13.29 -22.88
CA HIS A 445 9.67 13.35 -24.19
C HIS A 445 10.41 14.38 -25.03
#